data_AF-A0A378JJU4-F1
#
_entry.id   AF-A0A378JJU4-F1
#
_cell.length_a   1.000
_cell.length_b   1.000
_cell.length_c   1.000
_cell.angle_alpha   90.00
_cell.angle_beta   90.00
_cell.angle_gamma   90.00
#
_symmetry.space_group_name_H-M   'P 1'
#
loop_
_entity.id
_entity.type
_entity.pdbx_description
1 polymer ?
#
loop_
_entity_poly.entity_id
_entity_poly.type
_entity_poly.pdbx_seq_one_letter_code
_entity_poly.pdbx_strand_id
1 'polypeptide(L)'
;MRVNKYIAPFILSPIVAFSNSKGNFENVIFSTPIVPKNTTINHYSSESNKELPNLLLARKDYPTQIVRVGGNVEEFKLTCEEVNKEIDKIFINKINPDKFYYNTYIFCGFNPENHYAMNFSIHSYFDPLSNEAIDYLQQYLSEFNGHDLLGTKFYVENAKGLVAALTVNVGTKKYSNGPLILSRQDHSSFYFNNNYEMRRELISDIQARFYSNDPEQLLPFFDNWLFPHAGKFYHRILRDANYMDVQPETIFLMDDEPTLFVSNLKYYYSNDCTTNPNQHCL
;
A
#
# COMPACT_ATOMS: atom_id res chain seq x y z
N MET A 1 -42.26 -9.06 41.72
CA MET A 1 -41.92 -9.12 40.28
C MET A 1 -40.62 -8.37 40.06
N ARG A 2 -39.60 -9.08 39.56
CA ARG A 2 -38.27 -8.54 39.20
C ARG A 2 -38.40 -7.67 37.95
N VAL A 3 -37.80 -6.48 37.95
CA VAL A 3 -37.40 -5.80 36.72
C VAL A 3 -36.00 -5.26 36.95
N ASN A 4 -35.00 -5.96 36.41
CA ASN A 4 -33.61 -5.53 36.37
C ASN A 4 -33.50 -4.25 35.55
N LYS A 5 -32.98 -3.17 36.16
CA LYS A 5 -32.48 -2.00 35.43
C LYS A 5 -30.97 -2.12 35.32
N TYR A 6 -30.48 -2.67 34.21
CA TYR A 6 -29.10 -2.48 33.77
C TYR A 6 -29.15 -1.74 32.44
N ILE A 7 -28.98 -0.42 32.50
CA ILE A 7 -28.57 0.38 31.35
C ILE A 7 -27.05 0.29 31.34
N ALA A 8 -26.50 -0.56 30.49
CA ALA A 8 -25.08 -0.57 30.21
C ALA A 8 -24.76 0.69 29.38
N PRO A 9 -23.79 1.54 29.79
CA PRO A 9 -23.28 2.55 28.89
C PRO A 9 -22.43 1.84 27.84
N PHE A 10 -22.86 1.91 26.57
CA PHE A 10 -21.98 1.61 25.44
C PHE A 10 -20.81 2.58 25.50
N ILE A 11 -19.64 2.08 25.91
CA ILE A 11 -18.37 2.78 25.77
C ILE A 11 -18.12 2.87 24.27
N LEU A 12 -18.47 4.02 23.69
CA LEU A 12 -17.95 4.45 22.40
C LEU A 12 -16.45 4.66 22.58
N SER A 13 -15.66 3.60 22.39
CA SER A 13 -14.23 3.76 22.16
C SER A 13 -14.06 4.41 20.78
N PRO A 14 -13.55 5.65 20.68
CA PRO A 14 -13.16 6.17 19.40
C PRO A 14 -12.01 5.29 18.91
N ILE A 15 -12.18 4.66 17.75
CA ILE A 15 -11.07 4.07 17.01
C ILE A 15 -10.21 5.26 16.57
N VAL A 16 -9.22 5.60 17.39
CA VAL A 16 -8.24 6.64 17.07
C VAL A 16 -7.34 6.07 15.99
N ALA A 17 -7.57 6.49 14.74
CA ALA A 17 -6.64 6.25 13.66
C ALA A 17 -5.41 7.15 13.85
N PHE A 18 -4.22 6.55 13.90
CA PHE A 18 -2.96 7.29 13.93
C PHE A 18 -2.60 7.73 12.50
N SER A 19 -2.44 9.04 12.31
CA SER A 19 -1.79 9.62 11.14
C SER A 19 -0.88 10.74 11.65
N ASN A 20 0.41 10.43 11.75
CA ASN A 20 1.48 11.42 11.87
C ASN A 20 2.40 11.21 10.66
N SER A 21 2.52 12.21 9.80
CA SER A 21 3.74 12.40 9.01
C SER A 21 4.13 13.88 9.06
N LYS A 22 5.41 14.12 9.34
CA LYS A 22 6.01 15.45 9.29
C LYS A 22 6.34 15.78 7.83
N GLY A 23 5.93 16.95 7.38
CA GLY A 23 6.76 17.84 6.56
C GLY A 23 7.26 17.29 5.22
N ASN A 24 6.34 17.00 4.31
CA ASN A 24 6.37 17.31 2.88
C ASN A 24 4.99 16.92 2.35
N PHE A 25 4.33 17.78 1.54
CA PHE A 25 3.04 17.46 0.93
C PHE A 25 3.22 16.42 -0.19
N GLU A 26 3.60 15.21 0.21
CA GLU A 26 3.37 14.00 -0.54
C GLU A 26 1.97 13.53 -0.18
N ASN A 27 1.05 13.61 -1.16
CA ASN A 27 -0.33 13.23 -0.92
C ASN A 27 -0.50 11.71 -0.71
N VAL A 28 0.59 10.93 -0.84
CA VAL A 28 0.69 9.50 -0.56
C VAL A 28 1.55 9.33 0.69
N ILE A 29 1.06 8.62 1.69
CA ILE A 29 1.78 8.39 2.95
C ILE A 29 1.89 6.89 3.18
N PHE A 30 3.12 6.39 3.34
CA PHE A 30 3.37 5.00 3.72
C PHE A 30 3.21 4.82 5.22
N SER A 31 2.50 3.77 5.62
CA SER A 31 2.49 3.32 7.00
C SER A 31 3.80 2.58 7.28
N THR A 32 4.48 2.96 8.36
CA THR A 32 5.60 2.18 8.87
C THR A 32 5.08 0.88 9.48
N PRO A 33 5.49 -0.31 9.01
CA PRO A 33 5.08 -1.56 9.62
C PRO A 33 5.59 -1.67 11.06
N ILE A 34 4.82 -2.35 11.91
CA ILE A 34 5.28 -2.66 13.28
C ILE A 34 6.36 -3.73 13.15
N VAL A 35 7.56 -3.38 13.57
CA VAL A 35 8.73 -4.25 13.44
C VAL A 35 9.16 -4.86 14.77
N PRO A 36 9.60 -6.13 14.77
CA PRO A 36 10.22 -6.71 15.95
C PRO A 36 11.44 -5.89 16.40
N LYS A 37 11.74 -5.92 17.71
CA LYS A 37 12.99 -5.37 18.23
C LYS A 37 14.19 -6.08 17.57
N ASN A 38 15.31 -5.37 17.44
CA ASN A 38 16.55 -5.88 16.86
C ASN A 38 16.38 -6.33 15.40
N THR A 39 15.81 -5.45 14.57
CA THR A 39 15.65 -5.67 13.14
C THR A 39 16.24 -4.50 12.36
N THR A 40 16.81 -4.80 11.19
CA THR A 40 17.06 -3.81 10.16
C THR A 40 15.97 -3.91 9.10
N ILE A 41 15.63 -2.77 8.50
CA ILE A 41 14.56 -2.66 7.52
C ILE A 41 15.09 -1.86 6.35
N ASN A 42 14.89 -2.40 5.15
CA ASN A 42 15.06 -1.66 3.92
C ASN A 42 13.73 -1.60 3.17
N HIS A 43 13.37 -0.41 2.72
CA HIS A 43 12.17 -0.16 1.92
C HIS A 43 12.59 0.48 0.60
N TYR A 44 12.20 -0.16 -0.50
CA TYR A 44 12.45 0.31 -1.86
C TYR A 44 11.10 0.42 -2.56
N SER A 45 10.83 1.59 -3.15
CA SER A 45 9.53 1.85 -3.74
C SER A 45 9.64 2.81 -4.90
N SER A 46 8.88 2.53 -5.95
CA SER A 46 8.58 3.51 -6.99
C SER A 46 7.19 4.13 -6.79
N GLU A 47 6.49 3.85 -5.68
CA GLU A 47 5.12 4.31 -5.45
C GLU A 47 5.00 5.83 -5.27
N SER A 48 6.04 6.49 -4.77
CA SER A 48 6.10 7.94 -4.56
C SER A 48 6.47 8.75 -5.80
N ASN A 49 6.83 8.09 -6.91
CA ASN A 49 7.09 8.78 -8.18
C ASN A 49 5.77 9.40 -8.68
N LYS A 50 5.62 10.73 -8.45
CA LYS A 50 4.43 11.53 -8.79
C LYS A 50 4.10 11.49 -10.29
N GLU A 51 5.11 11.22 -11.11
CA GLU A 51 4.94 10.89 -12.51
C GLU A 51 4.61 9.39 -12.60
N LEU A 52 3.35 9.03 -12.30
CA LEU A 52 2.76 7.99 -13.13
C LEU A 52 2.89 8.58 -14.54
N PRO A 53 3.72 8.03 -15.45
CA PRO A 53 3.83 8.63 -16.76
C PRO A 53 2.41 8.77 -17.29
N ASN A 54 2.13 9.81 -18.09
CA ASN A 54 0.93 9.92 -18.92
C ASN A 54 0.76 8.73 -19.92
N LEU A 55 1.47 7.63 -19.68
CA LEU A 55 1.77 6.48 -20.47
C LEU A 55 1.95 5.29 -19.49
N LEU A 56 0.89 4.91 -18.76
CA LEU A 56 0.65 3.47 -18.63
C LEU A 56 0.31 3.00 -20.05
N LEU A 57 1.36 2.78 -20.84
CA LEU A 57 1.26 2.34 -22.23
C LEU A 57 0.45 1.07 -22.29
N ALA A 58 -0.31 0.91 -23.38
CA ALA A 58 -0.88 -0.37 -23.69
C ALA A 58 0.24 -1.43 -23.73
N ARG A 59 0.29 -2.27 -22.70
CA ARG A 59 1.14 -3.46 -22.63
C ARG A 59 0.25 -4.69 -22.68
N LYS A 60 0.83 -5.82 -23.05
CA LYS A 60 0.16 -7.12 -22.93
C LYS A 60 -0.24 -7.36 -21.48
N ASP A 61 -1.37 -8.00 -21.28
CA ASP A 61 -1.81 -8.40 -19.96
C ASP A 61 -0.76 -9.31 -19.31
N TYR A 62 -0.44 -9.03 -18.05
CA TYR A 62 0.61 -9.74 -17.33
C TYR A 62 0.36 -9.65 -15.81
N PRO A 63 0.45 -10.78 -15.08
CA PRO A 63 0.14 -10.82 -13.66
C PRO A 63 1.13 -9.98 -12.84
N THR A 64 0.66 -9.43 -11.73
CA THR A 64 1.55 -8.85 -10.72
C THR A 64 2.45 -9.93 -10.16
N GLN A 65 3.73 -9.62 -10.04
CA GLN A 65 4.73 -10.51 -9.48
C GLN A 65 4.82 -10.31 -7.98
N ILE A 66 4.85 -11.40 -7.21
CA ILE A 66 4.89 -11.40 -5.76
C ILE A 66 6.15 -12.11 -5.27
N VAL A 67 6.83 -11.51 -4.29
CA VAL A 67 7.91 -12.15 -3.53
C VAL A 67 7.52 -12.13 -2.06
N ARG A 68 7.47 -13.31 -1.45
CA ARG A 68 7.13 -13.50 -0.03
C ARG A 68 8.05 -14.56 0.59
N VAL A 69 9.35 -14.35 0.39
CA VAL A 69 10.42 -15.30 0.74
C VAL A 69 10.97 -14.94 2.10
N GLY A 70 11.10 -15.91 3.01
CA GLY A 70 11.79 -15.71 4.28
C GLY A 70 12.52 -16.98 4.71
N GLY A 71 13.57 -16.80 5.50
CA GLY A 71 14.45 -17.89 5.90
C GLY A 71 15.19 -17.62 7.21
N ASN A 72 15.66 -18.69 7.86
CA ASN A 72 16.60 -18.62 8.97
C ASN A 72 18.02 -18.62 8.41
N VAL A 73 18.88 -17.73 8.93
CA VAL A 73 20.27 -17.56 8.47
C VAL A 73 21.30 -17.61 9.60
N GLU A 74 20.88 -18.04 10.79
CA GLU A 74 21.72 -18.07 12.00
C GLU A 74 22.97 -18.94 11.82
N GLU A 75 22.84 -20.05 11.08
CA GLU A 75 23.95 -20.99 10.83
C GLU A 75 25.06 -20.39 9.96
N PHE A 76 24.75 -19.39 9.13
CA PHE A 76 25.73 -18.77 8.23
C PHE A 76 26.60 -17.72 8.92
N LYS A 77 26.24 -17.28 10.14
CA LYS A 77 26.96 -16.23 10.91
C LYS A 77 27.20 -14.95 10.09
N LEU A 78 26.23 -14.60 9.25
CA LEU A 78 26.24 -13.38 8.45
C LEU A 78 25.67 -12.22 9.26
N THR A 79 26.09 -11.00 8.95
CA THR A 79 25.43 -9.77 9.42
C THR A 79 24.22 -9.45 8.56
N CYS A 80 23.31 -8.61 9.05
CA CYS A 80 22.18 -8.15 8.22
C CYS A 80 22.62 -7.35 6.98
N GLU A 81 23.80 -6.72 7.01
CA GLU A 81 24.35 -6.04 5.83
C GLU A 81 24.72 -7.04 4.73
N GLU A 82 25.36 -8.16 5.10
CA GLU A 82 25.73 -9.22 4.16
C GLU A 82 24.51 -9.95 3.60
N VAL A 83 23.50 -10.20 4.44
CA VAL A 83 22.20 -10.73 4.00
C VAL A 83 21.58 -9.81 2.94
N ASN A 84 21.50 -8.50 3.21
CA ASN A 84 20.93 -7.54 2.28
C ASN A 84 21.73 -7.45 0.97
N LYS A 85 23.07 -7.55 1.01
CA LYS A 85 23.91 -7.57 -0.20
C LYS A 85 23.59 -8.75 -1.12
N GLU A 86 23.35 -9.93 -0.56
CA GLU A 86 22.96 -11.10 -1.36
C GLU A 86 21.57 -10.91 -1.96
N ILE A 87 20.61 -10.37 -1.19
CA ILE A 87 19.27 -10.04 -1.71
C ILE A 87 19.36 -9.00 -2.82
N ASP A 88 20.16 -7.96 -2.65
CA ASP A 88 20.33 -6.88 -3.63
C ASP A 88 20.84 -7.42 -4.96
N LYS A 89 21.82 -8.34 -4.91
CA LYS A 89 22.44 -8.96 -6.08
C LYS A 89 21.43 -9.74 -6.92
N ILE A 90 20.55 -10.51 -6.28
CA ILE A 90 19.61 -11.39 -6.99
C ILE A 90 18.27 -10.74 -7.29
N PHE A 91 17.90 -9.67 -6.58
CA PHE A 91 16.56 -9.10 -6.66
C PHE A 91 16.58 -7.57 -6.84
N ILE A 92 16.99 -6.79 -5.83
CA ILE A 92 16.81 -5.34 -5.85
C ILE A 92 17.49 -4.67 -7.05
N ASN A 93 18.72 -5.08 -7.38
CA ASN A 93 19.45 -4.52 -8.52
C ASN A 93 18.88 -4.93 -9.89
N LYS A 94 17.91 -5.85 -9.93
CA LYS A 94 17.26 -6.32 -11.17
C LYS A 94 15.92 -5.61 -11.41
N ILE A 95 15.27 -5.14 -10.35
CA ILE A 95 13.98 -4.45 -10.40
C ILE A 95 14.21 -2.93 -10.28
N ASN A 96 14.31 -2.26 -11.42
CA ASN A 96 14.58 -0.81 -11.52
C ASN A 96 13.30 -0.01 -11.89
N PRO A 97 13.24 1.28 -11.52
CA PRO A 97 12.03 2.11 -11.71
C PRO A 97 11.72 2.45 -13.17
N ASP A 98 12.68 2.31 -14.10
CA ASP A 98 12.44 2.57 -15.52
C ASP A 98 11.62 1.45 -16.18
N LYS A 99 11.74 0.22 -15.67
CA LYS A 99 11.06 -0.96 -16.21
C LYS A 99 9.90 -1.44 -15.35
N PHE A 100 9.93 -1.15 -14.05
CA PHE A 100 8.99 -1.73 -13.11
C PHE A 100 8.37 -0.67 -12.21
N TYR A 101 7.09 -0.86 -11.97
CA TYR A 101 6.48 -0.38 -10.76
C TYR A 101 6.72 -1.41 -9.66
N TYR A 102 7.20 -1.00 -8.48
CA TYR A 102 7.47 -1.94 -7.39
C TYR A 102 7.31 -1.31 -6.01
N ASN A 103 7.00 -2.17 -5.04
CA ASN A 103 7.06 -1.84 -3.62
C ASN A 103 7.65 -3.05 -2.87
N THR A 104 8.82 -2.85 -2.26
CA THR A 104 9.62 -3.93 -1.67
C THR A 104 10.03 -3.58 -0.26
N TYR A 105 9.69 -4.46 0.67
CA TYR A 105 10.06 -4.42 2.07
C TYR A 105 10.95 -5.61 2.40
N ILE A 106 12.13 -5.34 2.93
CA ILE A 106 13.04 -6.36 3.43
C ILE A 106 13.25 -6.10 4.91
N PHE A 107 13.12 -7.15 5.72
CA PHE A 107 13.55 -7.09 7.11
C PHE A 107 14.58 -8.19 7.40
N CYS A 108 15.52 -7.88 8.29
CA CYS A 108 16.49 -8.83 8.82
C CYS A 108 16.54 -8.72 10.34
N GLY A 109 16.21 -9.79 11.05
CA GLY A 109 16.35 -9.88 12.50
C GLY A 109 17.77 -10.27 12.88
N PHE A 110 18.33 -9.65 13.92
CA PHE A 110 19.69 -9.95 14.40
C PHE A 110 19.73 -10.20 15.90
N ASN A 111 20.73 -10.97 16.32
CA ASN A 111 21.03 -11.18 17.74
C ASN A 111 21.77 -9.95 18.29
N PRO A 112 21.27 -9.30 19.36
CA PRO A 112 21.87 -8.08 19.90
C PRO A 112 23.24 -8.29 20.55
N GLU A 113 23.62 -9.53 20.92
CA GLU A 113 24.89 -9.82 21.60
C GLU A 113 26.06 -9.92 20.62
N ASN A 114 25.85 -10.54 19.46
CA ASN A 114 26.90 -10.80 18.47
C ASN A 114 26.66 -10.13 17.11
N HIS A 115 25.51 -9.49 16.93
CA HIS A 115 25.07 -8.76 15.72
C HIS A 115 24.95 -9.63 14.45
N TYR A 116 24.92 -10.96 14.60
CA TYR A 116 24.62 -11.85 13.49
C TYR A 116 23.12 -11.91 13.19
N ALA A 117 22.81 -11.97 11.90
CA ALA A 117 21.48 -12.18 11.37
C ALA A 117 20.96 -13.55 11.81
N MET A 118 19.71 -13.57 12.25
CA MET A 118 18.99 -14.78 12.64
C MET A 118 17.99 -15.20 11.57
N ASN A 119 17.32 -14.23 10.95
CA ASN A 119 16.33 -14.47 9.91
C ASN A 119 16.19 -13.26 8.99
N PHE A 120 15.58 -13.50 7.84
CA PHE A 120 15.20 -12.44 6.91
C PHE A 120 13.82 -12.73 6.31
N SER A 121 13.19 -11.69 5.77
CA SER A 121 12.07 -11.82 4.85
C SER A 121 12.09 -10.73 3.79
N ILE A 122 11.60 -11.08 2.61
CA ILE A 122 11.38 -10.21 1.46
C ILE A 122 9.88 -10.23 1.17
N HIS A 123 9.25 -9.06 1.24
CA HIS A 123 7.86 -8.84 0.87
C HIS A 123 7.86 -7.83 -0.26
N SER A 124 7.52 -8.26 -1.47
CA SER A 124 7.47 -7.40 -2.64
C SER A 124 6.29 -7.71 -3.52
N TYR A 125 5.77 -6.66 -4.15
CA TYR A 125 4.99 -6.79 -5.37
C TYR A 125 5.54 -5.84 -6.42
N PHE A 126 5.51 -6.28 -7.69
CA PHE A 126 5.95 -5.46 -8.80
C PHE A 126 5.28 -5.82 -10.12
N ASP A 127 5.17 -4.84 -11.00
CA ASP A 127 4.55 -4.95 -12.33
C ASP A 127 5.50 -4.37 -13.39
N PRO A 128 5.76 -5.09 -14.51
CA PRO A 128 6.51 -4.51 -15.62
C PRO A 128 5.70 -3.40 -16.30
N LEU A 129 6.34 -2.30 -16.69
CA LEU A 129 5.67 -1.11 -17.22
C LEU A 129 5.41 -1.17 -18.74
N SER A 130 6.12 -2.04 -19.46
CA SER A 130 6.04 -2.19 -20.92
C SER A 130 6.20 -3.64 -21.38
N ASN A 131 6.04 -3.90 -22.68
CA ASN A 131 6.30 -5.22 -23.26
C ASN A 131 7.77 -5.61 -23.17
N GLU A 132 8.69 -4.66 -23.36
CA GLU A 132 10.13 -4.88 -23.22
C GLU A 132 10.50 -5.21 -21.77
N ALA A 133 9.81 -4.61 -20.80
CA ALA A 133 9.95 -4.95 -19.39
C ALA A 133 9.41 -6.37 -19.08
N ILE A 134 8.35 -6.81 -19.76
CA ILE A 134 7.85 -8.20 -19.68
C ILE A 134 8.91 -9.17 -20.21
N ASP A 135 9.48 -8.90 -21.40
CA ASP A 135 10.50 -9.77 -21.99
C ASP A 135 11.74 -9.85 -21.09
N TYR A 136 12.18 -8.72 -20.52
CA TYR A 136 13.25 -8.67 -19.52
C TYR A 136 12.90 -9.48 -18.27
N LEU A 137 11.67 -9.35 -17.76
CA LEU A 137 11.20 -10.10 -16.60
C LEU A 137 11.23 -11.60 -16.85
N GLN A 138 10.77 -12.07 -18.01
CA GLN A 138 10.80 -13.49 -18.36
C GLN A 138 12.22 -14.05 -18.37
N GLN A 139 13.18 -13.28 -18.92
CA GLN A 139 14.59 -13.65 -18.87
C GLN A 139 15.10 -13.71 -17.42
N TYR A 140 14.81 -12.68 -16.61
CA TYR A 140 15.17 -12.65 -15.19
C TYR A 140 14.63 -13.86 -14.44
N LEU A 141 13.36 -14.20 -14.62
CA LEU A 141 12.72 -15.34 -13.97
C LEU A 141 13.35 -16.67 -14.41
N SER A 142 13.73 -16.81 -15.68
CA SER A 142 14.41 -18.02 -16.15
C SER A 142 15.79 -18.25 -15.52
N GLU A 143 16.46 -17.17 -15.08
CA GLU A 143 17.79 -17.22 -14.48
C GLU A 143 17.73 -17.35 -12.94
N PHE A 144 16.82 -16.63 -12.28
CA PHE A 144 16.83 -16.48 -10.83
C PHE A 144 15.69 -17.17 -10.10
N ASN A 145 14.58 -17.53 -10.76
CA ASN A 145 13.46 -18.17 -10.08
C ASN A 145 13.83 -19.60 -9.66
N GLY A 146 13.71 -19.92 -8.37
CA GLY A 146 14.20 -21.17 -7.78
C GLY A 146 15.69 -21.18 -7.39
N HIS A 147 16.39 -20.04 -7.51
CA HIS A 147 17.78 -19.92 -7.08
C HIS A 147 17.92 -20.07 -5.56
N ASP A 148 19.08 -20.54 -5.09
CA ASP A 148 19.38 -20.55 -3.66
C ASP A 148 19.70 -19.13 -3.17
N LEU A 149 19.02 -18.71 -2.11
CA LEU A 149 19.22 -17.48 -1.38
C LEU A 149 19.40 -17.85 0.10
N LEU A 150 20.66 -17.95 0.52
CA LEU A 150 21.01 -18.15 1.93
C LEU A 150 20.32 -19.41 2.52
N GLY A 151 20.34 -20.52 1.77
CA GLY A 151 19.71 -21.77 2.16
C GLY A 151 18.19 -21.83 1.98
N THR A 152 17.57 -20.78 1.44
CA THR A 152 16.13 -20.75 1.09
C THR A 152 15.97 -20.55 -0.41
N LYS A 153 14.95 -21.16 -1.02
CA LYS A 153 14.65 -20.95 -2.44
C LYS A 153 13.99 -19.60 -2.67
N PHE A 154 14.58 -18.80 -3.56
CA PHE A 154 14.00 -17.55 -4.02
C PHE A 154 12.94 -17.83 -5.08
N TYR A 155 11.69 -17.44 -4.81
CA TYR A 155 10.60 -17.55 -5.77
C TYR A 155 9.93 -16.21 -6.02
N VAL A 156 9.60 -16.00 -7.29
CA VAL A 156 8.66 -14.98 -7.75
C VAL A 156 7.40 -15.70 -8.23
N GLU A 157 6.27 -15.33 -7.64
CA GLU A 157 4.97 -15.93 -7.90
C GLU A 157 4.10 -14.99 -8.72
N ASN A 158 3.19 -15.55 -9.51
CA ASN A 158 2.17 -14.78 -10.21
C ASN A 158 0.94 -14.62 -9.32
N ALA A 159 0.49 -13.39 -9.08
CA ALA A 159 -0.83 -13.15 -8.53
C ALA A 159 -1.91 -13.47 -9.58
N LYS A 160 -2.98 -14.16 -9.16
CA LYS A 160 -4.17 -14.41 -9.99
C LYS A 160 -4.98 -13.15 -10.27
N GLY A 161 -4.91 -12.22 -9.33
CA GLY A 161 -5.75 -11.05 -9.27
C GLY A 161 -5.47 -10.29 -7.99
N LEU A 162 -6.16 -9.16 -7.87
CA LEU A 162 -6.02 -8.23 -6.78
C LEU A 162 -7.40 -7.77 -6.34
N VAL A 163 -7.65 -7.79 -5.04
CA VAL A 163 -8.77 -7.08 -4.43
C VAL A 163 -8.24 -5.81 -3.80
N ALA A 164 -8.74 -4.66 -4.23
CA ALA A 164 -8.52 -3.38 -3.56
C ALA A 164 -9.66 -3.16 -2.55
N ALA A 165 -9.38 -3.31 -1.27
CA ALA A 165 -10.30 -2.98 -0.19
C ALA A 165 -10.13 -1.50 0.20
N LEU A 166 -11.03 -0.67 -0.29
CA LEU A 166 -10.97 0.78 -0.12
C LEU A 166 -11.63 1.20 1.19
N THR A 167 -10.95 2.03 1.96
CA THR A 167 -11.55 2.78 3.08
C THR A 167 -11.47 4.27 2.78
N VAL A 168 -12.59 4.99 2.90
CA VAL A 168 -12.63 6.44 2.75
C VAL A 168 -13.08 7.08 4.04
N ASN A 169 -12.25 7.95 4.58
CA ASN A 169 -12.53 8.73 5.78
C ASN A 169 -12.71 10.20 5.41
N VAL A 170 -13.74 10.83 5.96
CA VAL A 170 -13.99 12.27 5.80
C VAL A 170 -14.30 12.87 7.15
N GLY A 171 -13.70 14.03 7.44
CA GLY A 171 -13.97 14.72 8.69
C GLY A 171 -13.18 16.01 8.87
N THR A 172 -12.97 16.37 10.14
CA THR A 172 -12.33 17.64 10.49
C THR A 172 -11.06 17.41 11.32
N LYS A 173 -9.95 17.98 10.88
CA LYS A 173 -8.73 18.14 11.68
C LYS A 173 -8.64 19.56 12.23
N LYS A 174 -8.40 19.70 13.54
CA LYS A 174 -8.15 21.01 14.17
C LYS A 174 -6.78 21.58 13.84
N TYR A 175 -5.80 20.69 13.65
CA TYR A 175 -4.42 20.99 13.29
C TYR A 175 -3.98 19.93 12.27
N SER A 176 -3.09 20.24 11.34
CA SER A 176 -2.65 19.32 10.27
C SER A 176 -2.18 17.95 10.80
N ASN A 177 -1.45 17.95 11.92
CA ASN A 177 -0.96 16.75 12.62
C ASN A 177 -1.86 16.28 13.77
N GLY A 178 -3.06 16.83 13.88
CA GLY A 178 -4.03 16.48 14.91
C GLY A 178 -4.86 15.24 14.57
N PRO A 179 -5.55 14.64 15.55
CA PRO A 179 -6.46 13.54 15.30
C PRO A 179 -7.60 13.99 14.37
N LEU A 180 -8.02 13.09 13.49
CA LEU A 180 -9.20 13.28 12.66
C LEU A 180 -10.46 13.13 13.51
N ILE A 181 -11.29 14.16 13.55
CA ILE A 181 -12.67 14.05 14.04
C ILE A 181 -13.50 13.47 12.89
N LEU A 182 -13.73 12.17 12.94
CA LEU A 182 -14.37 11.41 11.86
C LEU A 182 -15.86 11.79 11.75
N SER A 183 -16.25 12.33 10.59
CA SER A 183 -17.65 12.59 10.26
C SER A 183 -18.29 11.39 9.59
N ARG A 184 -17.55 10.74 8.68
CA ARG A 184 -18.02 9.57 7.92
C ARG A 184 -16.86 8.67 7.54
N GLN A 185 -17.12 7.37 7.58
CA GLN A 185 -16.28 6.33 7.00
C GLN A 185 -17.15 5.41 6.17
N ASP A 186 -16.68 5.06 4.98
CA ASP A 186 -17.28 4.05 4.12
C ASP A 186 -16.20 3.11 3.57
N HIS A 187 -16.63 1.90 3.24
CA HIS A 187 -15.77 0.85 2.70
C HIS A 187 -16.35 0.31 1.41
N SER A 188 -15.49 -0.02 0.47
CA SER A 188 -15.85 -0.68 -0.79
C SER A 188 -14.74 -1.64 -1.20
N SER A 189 -15.04 -2.53 -2.14
CA SER A 189 -14.06 -3.53 -2.59
C SER A 189 -14.21 -3.76 -4.08
N PHE A 190 -13.08 -3.76 -4.77
CA PHE A 190 -13.01 -3.92 -6.22
C PHE A 190 -12.01 -5.01 -6.57
N TYR A 191 -12.36 -5.80 -7.58
CA TYR A 191 -11.45 -6.78 -8.16
C TYR A 191 -10.76 -6.19 -9.38
N PHE A 192 -9.46 -6.43 -9.49
CA PHE A 192 -8.62 -6.12 -10.63
C PHE A 192 -7.82 -7.36 -11.04
N ASN A 193 -7.47 -7.48 -12.32
CA ASN A 193 -6.66 -8.60 -12.81
C ASN A 193 -5.20 -8.51 -12.33
N ASN A 194 -4.71 -7.29 -12.10
CA ASN A 194 -3.37 -7.04 -11.57
C ASN A 194 -3.27 -5.62 -10.97
N ASN A 195 -2.20 -5.38 -10.22
CA ASN A 195 -1.91 -4.07 -9.63
C ASN A 195 -1.66 -2.99 -10.68
N TYR A 196 -1.10 -3.32 -11.86
CA TYR A 196 -0.99 -2.37 -12.96
C TYR A 196 -2.35 -1.81 -13.41
N GLU A 197 -3.37 -2.67 -13.53
CA GLU A 197 -4.75 -2.28 -13.85
C GLU A 197 -5.37 -1.43 -12.75
N MET A 198 -5.25 -1.84 -11.47
CA MET A 198 -5.69 -1.03 -10.33
C MET A 198 -5.06 0.37 -10.37
N ARG A 199 -3.78 0.47 -10.73
CA ARG A 199 -3.11 1.78 -10.84
C ARG A 199 -3.64 2.61 -11.98
N ARG A 200 -3.89 1.99 -13.14
CA ARG A 200 -4.47 2.66 -14.31
C ARG A 200 -5.86 3.20 -14.05
N GLU A 201 -6.65 2.52 -13.23
CA GLU A 201 -8.06 2.84 -13.03
C GLU A 201 -8.30 3.57 -11.72
N LEU A 202 -8.04 2.94 -10.56
CA LEU A 202 -8.31 3.52 -9.26
C LEU A 202 -7.30 4.62 -8.89
N ILE A 203 -6.00 4.34 -9.00
CA ILE A 203 -4.98 5.28 -8.52
C ILE A 203 -4.89 6.53 -9.40
N SER A 204 -4.96 6.37 -10.73
CA SER A 204 -5.02 7.51 -11.66
C SER A 204 -6.23 8.40 -11.37
N ASP A 205 -7.34 7.81 -10.96
CA ASP A 205 -8.58 8.52 -10.69
C ASP A 205 -8.59 9.22 -9.32
N ILE A 206 -7.93 8.63 -8.31
CA ILE A 206 -7.58 9.35 -7.08
C ILE A 206 -6.74 10.59 -7.46
N GLN A 207 -5.70 10.42 -8.28
CA GLN A 207 -4.85 11.55 -8.67
C GLN A 207 -5.60 12.63 -9.46
N ALA A 208 -6.52 12.23 -10.34
CA ALA A 208 -7.25 13.14 -11.21
C ALA A 208 -8.41 13.86 -10.51
N ARG A 209 -9.14 13.19 -9.62
CA ARG A 209 -10.43 13.69 -9.08
C ARG A 209 -10.46 13.88 -7.57
N PHE A 210 -9.79 13.03 -6.78
CA PHE A 210 -9.87 13.08 -5.31
C PHE A 210 -9.27 14.36 -4.71
N TYR A 211 -8.30 14.97 -5.39
CA TYR A 211 -7.68 16.23 -4.95
C TYR A 211 -8.40 17.50 -5.42
N SER A 212 -9.48 17.37 -6.18
CA SER A 212 -10.24 18.50 -6.70
C SER A 212 -11.20 19.08 -5.66
N ASN A 213 -11.39 20.39 -5.69
CA ASN A 213 -12.47 21.08 -4.97
C ASN A 213 -13.66 21.44 -5.88
N ASP A 214 -13.64 20.99 -7.14
CA ASP A 214 -14.74 21.11 -8.09
C ASP A 214 -15.76 19.97 -7.84
N PRO A 215 -17.03 20.26 -7.47
CA PRO A 215 -18.04 19.24 -7.24
C PRO A 215 -18.24 18.29 -8.43
N GLU A 216 -18.10 18.79 -9.67
CA GLU A 216 -18.29 17.99 -10.89
C GLU A 216 -17.13 17.01 -11.12
N GLN A 217 -16.01 17.17 -10.41
CA GLN A 217 -14.88 16.24 -10.43
C GLN A 217 -14.87 15.35 -9.20
N LEU A 218 -14.99 15.95 -8.01
CA LEU A 218 -14.86 15.22 -6.76
C LEU A 218 -16.05 14.30 -6.49
N LEU A 219 -17.30 14.74 -6.69
CA LEU A 219 -18.46 13.92 -6.35
C LEU A 219 -18.57 12.64 -7.20
N PRO A 220 -18.28 12.68 -8.52
CA PRO A 220 -18.23 11.46 -9.32
C PRO A 220 -17.17 10.44 -8.88
N PHE A 221 -16.08 10.86 -8.21
CA PHE A 221 -15.13 9.92 -7.61
C PHE A 221 -15.81 9.07 -6.54
N PHE A 222 -16.61 9.70 -5.66
CA PHE A 222 -17.37 8.98 -4.63
C PHE A 222 -18.41 8.04 -5.25
N ASP A 223 -19.13 8.49 -6.28
CA ASP A 223 -20.12 7.65 -6.97
C ASP A 223 -19.51 6.39 -7.60
N ASN A 224 -18.31 6.51 -8.16
CA ASN A 224 -17.62 5.41 -8.84
C ASN A 224 -16.98 4.42 -7.86
N TRP A 225 -16.40 4.91 -6.76
CA TRP A 225 -15.55 4.08 -5.89
C TRP A 225 -16.12 3.75 -4.53
N LEU A 226 -17.28 4.27 -4.12
CA LEU A 226 -17.92 3.89 -2.86
C LEU A 226 -19.22 3.12 -3.08
N PHE A 227 -20.25 3.83 -3.52
CA PHE A 227 -21.56 3.26 -3.81
C PHE A 227 -22.35 4.19 -4.73
N PRO A 228 -23.34 3.65 -5.48
CA PRO A 228 -24.17 4.48 -6.34
C PRO A 228 -24.81 5.66 -5.59
N HIS A 229 -24.65 6.87 -6.10
CA HIS A 229 -25.14 8.13 -5.51
C HIS A 229 -24.42 8.58 -4.22
N ALA A 230 -23.25 8.03 -3.91
CA ALA A 230 -22.40 8.50 -2.82
C ALA A 230 -22.05 9.99 -2.95
N GLY A 231 -21.85 10.52 -4.16
CA GLY A 231 -21.57 11.94 -4.38
C GLY A 231 -22.66 12.85 -3.81
N LYS A 232 -23.95 12.52 -4.01
CA LYS A 232 -25.07 13.28 -3.43
C LYS A 232 -25.07 13.25 -1.91
N PHE A 233 -24.74 12.10 -1.32
CA PHE A 233 -24.67 11.92 0.13
C PHE A 233 -23.48 12.69 0.73
N TYR A 234 -22.31 12.56 0.11
CA TYR A 234 -21.06 13.17 0.55
C TYR A 234 -21.01 14.68 0.30
N HIS A 235 -21.79 15.23 -0.63
CA HIS A 235 -21.79 16.67 -0.92
C HIS A 235 -21.94 17.54 0.33
N ARG A 236 -22.87 17.22 1.25
CA ARG A 236 -23.01 17.98 2.50
C ARG A 236 -21.83 17.74 3.46
N ILE A 237 -21.36 16.50 3.56
CA ILE A 237 -20.28 16.11 4.47
C ILE A 237 -18.98 16.84 4.08
N LEU A 238 -18.68 16.92 2.78
CA LEU A 238 -17.48 17.57 2.23
C LEU A 238 -17.48 19.08 2.43
N ARG A 239 -18.65 19.72 2.47
CA ARG A 239 -18.80 21.14 2.78
C ARG A 239 -18.47 21.49 4.24
N ASP A 240 -18.64 20.52 5.14
CA ASP A 240 -18.36 20.70 6.57
C ASP A 240 -16.95 20.19 6.93
N ALA A 241 -16.42 19.22 6.16
CA ALA A 241 -15.12 18.60 6.36
C ALA A 241 -13.97 19.47 5.84
N ASN A 242 -12.80 19.34 6.45
CA ASN A 242 -11.55 19.97 5.98
C ASN A 242 -10.42 18.96 5.73
N TYR A 243 -10.71 17.67 5.88
CA TYR A 243 -9.75 16.60 5.66
C TYR A 243 -10.47 15.34 5.18
N MET A 244 -9.85 14.65 4.24
CA MET A 244 -10.27 13.32 3.83
C MET A 244 -9.06 12.45 3.47
N ASP A 245 -9.21 11.14 3.64
CA ASP A 245 -8.23 10.16 3.21
C ASP A 245 -8.87 8.93 2.57
N VAL A 246 -8.12 8.31 1.65
CA VAL A 246 -8.46 7.10 0.93
C VAL A 246 -7.35 6.06 1.15
N GLN A 247 -7.72 4.88 1.62
CA GLN A 247 -6.81 3.79 1.96
C GLN A 247 -7.15 2.56 1.10
N PRO A 248 -6.48 2.35 -0.04
CA PRO A 248 -6.67 1.16 -0.86
C PRO A 248 -5.78 0.03 -0.33
N GLU A 249 -6.33 -0.86 0.49
CA GLU A 249 -5.61 -2.05 0.94
C GLU A 249 -5.55 -3.08 -0.19
N THR A 250 -4.33 -3.48 -0.58
CA THR A 250 -4.07 -4.39 -1.69
C THR A 250 -3.97 -5.83 -1.21
N ILE A 251 -4.96 -6.65 -1.60
CA ILE A 251 -5.06 -8.06 -1.24
C ILE A 251 -4.85 -8.90 -2.51
N PHE A 252 -3.64 -9.44 -2.67
CA PHE A 252 -3.29 -10.29 -3.80
C PHE A 252 -3.83 -11.70 -3.61
N LEU A 253 -4.45 -12.24 -4.66
CA LEU A 253 -4.96 -13.61 -4.71
C LEU A 253 -3.89 -14.51 -5.34
N MET A 254 -3.54 -15.61 -4.69
CA MET A 254 -2.44 -16.48 -5.09
C MET A 254 -2.92 -17.88 -5.52
N ASP A 255 -2.07 -18.60 -6.26
CA ASP A 255 -2.28 -20.03 -6.52
C ASP A 255 -1.95 -20.88 -5.30
N ASP A 256 -0.77 -20.65 -4.71
CA ASP A 256 -0.22 -21.45 -3.64
C ASP A 256 -0.50 -20.86 -2.25
N GLU A 257 -0.53 -21.73 -1.24
CA GLU A 257 -0.70 -21.32 0.15
C GLU A 257 0.50 -20.48 0.65
N PRO A 258 0.27 -19.38 1.38
CA PRO A 258 -1.04 -18.83 1.73
C PRO A 258 -1.77 -18.25 0.51
N THR A 259 -3.05 -18.58 0.29
CA THR A 259 -3.79 -18.13 -0.91
C THR A 259 -4.04 -16.62 -0.99
N LEU A 260 -3.72 -15.87 0.06
CA LEU A 260 -3.78 -14.42 0.11
C LEU A 260 -2.40 -13.85 0.48
N PHE A 261 -2.03 -12.76 -0.18
CA PHE A 261 -0.88 -11.95 0.18
C PHE A 261 -1.30 -10.50 0.35
N VAL A 262 -1.09 -9.95 1.54
CA VAL A 262 -1.28 -8.53 1.86
C VAL A 262 0.08 -7.97 2.23
N SER A 263 0.54 -6.96 1.51
CA SER A 263 1.82 -6.34 1.84
C SER A 263 1.72 -5.60 3.17
N ASN A 264 2.74 -5.74 4.00
CA ASN A 264 2.87 -4.93 5.22
C ASN A 264 3.15 -3.45 4.91
N LEU A 265 3.48 -3.13 3.65
CA LEU A 265 3.62 -1.77 3.17
C LEU A 265 2.26 -1.21 2.77
N LYS A 266 1.52 -0.71 3.76
CA LYS A 266 0.29 0.02 3.47
C LYS A 266 0.62 1.46 3.11
N TYR A 267 -0.20 2.04 2.26
CA TYR A 267 -0.15 3.46 1.93
C TYR A 267 -1.56 4.02 1.90
N TYR A 268 -1.67 5.33 2.04
CA TYR A 268 -2.94 6.03 1.92
C TYR A 268 -2.76 7.38 1.24
N TYR A 269 -3.85 7.86 0.65
CA TYR A 269 -3.93 9.15 0.00
C TYR A 269 -4.62 10.14 0.94
N SER A 270 -3.94 11.19 1.36
CA SER A 270 -4.52 12.23 2.21
C SER A 270 -4.76 13.51 1.44
N ASN A 271 -5.92 14.14 1.64
CA ASN A 271 -6.23 15.47 1.14
C ASN A 271 -6.56 16.41 2.33
N ASP A 272 -5.64 17.33 2.61
CA ASP A 272 -5.85 18.42 3.57
C ASP A 272 -6.49 19.60 2.83
N CYS A 273 -7.81 19.70 2.93
CA CYS A 273 -8.61 20.69 2.22
C CYS A 273 -8.50 22.10 2.84
N THR A 274 -7.77 22.28 3.95
CA THR A 274 -7.59 23.60 4.57
C THR A 274 -6.83 24.58 3.68
N THR A 275 -6.10 24.07 2.68
CA THR A 275 -5.43 24.89 1.66
C THR A 275 -6.38 25.48 0.61
N ASN A 276 -7.62 24.99 0.53
CA ASN A 276 -8.64 25.53 -0.36
C ASN A 276 -9.11 26.91 0.11
N PRO A 277 -9.61 27.80 -0.78
CA PRO A 277 -10.10 29.13 -0.38
C PRO A 277 -11.23 29.10 0.66
N ASN A 278 -12.08 28.08 0.63
CA ASN A 278 -13.17 27.86 1.59
C ASN A 278 -12.69 27.13 2.87
N GLN A 279 -11.44 26.67 2.92
CA GLN A 279 -10.86 25.83 3.98
C GLN A 279 -11.60 24.49 4.22
N HIS A 280 -12.44 24.09 3.28
CA HIS A 280 -13.27 22.89 3.31
C HIS A 280 -13.06 22.10 2.01
N CYS A 281 -13.54 20.86 1.97
CA CYS A 281 -13.34 20.02 0.77
C CYS A 281 -14.27 20.43 -0.39
N LEU A 282 -15.42 21.08 -0.10
CA LEU A 282 -16.33 21.72 -1.08
C LEU A 282 -16.88 23.05 -0.57
#